data_AF-A0A2V7D2M6-F1
#
_entry.id   AF-A0A2V7D2M6-F1
#
_cell.length_a   1.000
_cell.length_b   1.000
_cell.length_c   1.000
_cell.angle_alpha   90.00
_cell.angle_beta   90.00
_cell.angle_gamma   90.00
#
_symmetry.space_group_name_H-M   'P 1'
#
loop_
_entity.id
_entity.type
_entity.pdbx_description
1 polymer ?
#
loop_
_entity_poly.entity_id
_entity_poly.type
_entity_poly.pdbx_seq_one_letter_code
_entity_poly.pdbx_strand_id
1 'polypeptide(L)' 'RVDQETEQKVLKLLKDGIGIKRTARKVGVGVATVQRIKAAS' A
#
# COMPACT_ATOMS: atom_id res chain seq x y z
N ARG A 1 -8.06 -7.87 -8.38
CA ARG A 1 -8.60 -6.58 -7.90
C ARG A 1 -8.08 -6.38 -6.49
N VAL A 2 -7.62 -5.19 -6.15
CA VAL A 2 -7.27 -4.87 -4.75
C VAL A 2 -8.53 -4.32 -4.13
N ASP A 3 -8.88 -4.80 -2.93
CA ASP A 3 -10.02 -4.26 -2.19
C ASP A 3 -9.79 -2.81 -1.80
N GLN A 4 -10.85 -1.99 -1.87
CA GLN A 4 -10.77 -0.56 -1.59
C GLN A 4 -10.27 -0.28 -0.15
N GLU A 5 -10.58 -1.18 0.79
CA GLU A 5 -10.06 -1.14 2.16
C GLU A 5 -8.54 -1.35 2.22
N THR A 6 -8.01 -2.21 1.35
CA THR A 6 -6.57 -2.48 1.23
C THR A 6 -5.84 -1.27 0.65
N GLU A 7 -6.42 -0.61 -0.35
CA GLU A 7 -5.90 0.64 -0.90
C GLU A 7 -5.82 1.74 0.15
N GLN A 8 -6.88 1.96 0.92
CA GLN A 8 -6.87 2.98 1.98
C GLN A 8 -5.82 2.69 3.05
N LYS A 9 -5.66 1.42 3.47
CA LYS A 9 -4.62 1.03 4.43
C LYS A 9 -3.22 1.31 3.87
N VAL A 10 -2.98 0.97 2.61
CA VAL A 10 -1.69 1.23 1.94
C VAL A 10 -1.40 2.74 1.89
N LEU A 11 -2.36 3.55 1.43
CA LEU A 11 -2.21 5.00 1.31
C LEU A 11 -1.96 5.65 2.67
N LYS A 12 -2.70 5.25 3.70
CA LYS A 12 -2.50 5.75 5.08
C LYS A 12 -1.09 5.45 5.57
N LEU A 13 -0.63 4.21 5.43
CA LEU A 13 0.72 3.81 5.84
C LEU A 13 1.82 4.54 5.08
N LEU A 14 1.64 4.76 3.77
CA LEU A 14 2.59 5.55 2.97
C LEU A 14 2.61 7.02 3.42
N LYS A 15 1.45 7.61 3.75
CA LYS A 15 1.31 8.97 4.25
C LYS A 15 1.96 9.15 5.63
N ASP A 16 1.89 8.12 6.47
CA ASP A 16 2.59 8.05 7.77
C ASP A 16 4.12 7.84 7.60
N GLY A 17 4.64 7.85 6.37
CA GLY A 17 6.07 7.70 6.08
C GLY A 17 6.56 6.24 6.13
N ILE A 18 5.67 5.26 6.24
CA ILE A 18 6.06 3.85 6.24
C ILE A 18 6.50 3.45 4.84
N GLY A 19 7.76 3.03 4.72
CA GLY A 19 8.34 2.60 3.46
C GLY A 19 7.59 1.44 2.81
N ILE A 20 7.58 1.43 1.46
CA ILE A 20 6.82 0.51 0.60
C ILE A 20 6.95 -0.96 1.01
N LYS A 21 8.17 -1.45 1.27
CA LYS A 21 8.41 -2.85 1.69
C LYS A 21 7.73 -3.19 3.00
N ARG A 22 7.71 -2.26 3.95
CA ARG A 22 7.14 -2.46 5.29
C ARG A 22 5.61 -2.38 5.24
N THR A 23 5.08 -1.46 4.44
CA THR A 23 3.64 -1.36 4.13
C THR A 23 3.12 -2.64 3.48
N ALA A 24 3.82 -3.16 2.46
CA ALA A 24 3.49 -4.41 1.79
C ALA A 24 3.36 -5.59 2.79
N ARG A 25 4.36 -5.77 3.68
CA ARG A 25 4.30 -6.81 4.73
C ARG A 25 3.16 -6.60 5.72
N LYS A 26 2.92 -5.36 6.15
CA LYS A 26 1.90 -5.05 7.16
C LYS A 26 0.48 -5.25 6.65
N VAL A 27 0.25 -5.00 5.36
CA VAL A 27 -1.06 -5.15 4.72
C VAL A 27 -1.24 -6.55 4.12
N GLY A 28 -0.15 -7.32 3.93
CA GLY A 28 -0.22 -8.66 3.34
C GLY A 28 -0.34 -8.63 1.81
N VAL A 29 0.21 -7.60 1.17
CA VAL A 29 0.18 -7.45 -0.30
C VAL A 29 1.59 -7.43 -0.88
N GLY A 30 1.68 -7.73 -2.18
CA GLY A 30 2.95 -7.62 -2.91
C GLY A 30 3.45 -6.18 -2.99
N VAL A 31 4.78 -6.01 -3.03
CA VAL A 31 5.42 -4.69 -3.22
C VAL A 31 4.95 -4.01 -4.51
N ALA A 32 4.77 -4.78 -5.59
CA ALA A 32 4.25 -4.28 -6.86
C ALA A 32 2.81 -3.74 -6.76
N THR A 33 2.00 -4.28 -5.84
CA THR A 33 0.66 -3.78 -5.56
C THR A 33 0.73 -2.42 -4.88
N VAL A 34 1.57 -2.28 -3.86
CA VAL A 34 1.79 -1.00 -3.17
C VAL A 34 2.30 0.08 -4.12
N GLN A 35 3.22 -0.27 -5.03
CA GLN A 35 3.72 0.67 -6.04
C GLN A 35 2.63 1.12 -7.02
N ARG A 36 1.77 0.22 -7.49
CA ARG A 36 0.64 0.58 -8.35
C ARG A 36 -0.32 1.53 -7.65
N ILE A 37 -0.64 1.27 -6.38
CA ILE A 37 -1.54 2.12 -5.58
C ILE A 37 -0.92 3.50 -5.39
N LYS A 38 0.39 3.58 -5.09
CA LYS A 38 1.10 4.85 -4.98
C LYS A 38 1.12 5.64 -6.29
N ALA A 39 1.27 4.96 -7.42
CA ALA A 39 1.30 5.61 -8.74
C ALA A 39 -0.09 6.05 -9.24
N ALA A 40 -1.15 5.45 -8.72
CA ALA A 40 -2.54 5.76 -9.06
C ALA A 40 -3.18 6.82 -8.15
N SER A 41 -2.48 7.25 -7.08
CA SER A 41 -2.96 8.21 -6.08
C SER A 41 -2.29 9.57 -6.19
#